data_AF-A0A533RXF8-F1
#
_entry.id   AF-A0A533RXF8-F1
#
_cell.length_a   1.000
_cell.length_b   1.000
_cell.length_c   1.000
_cell.angle_alpha   90.00
_cell.angle_beta   90.00
_cell.angle_gamma   90.00
#
_symmetry.space_group_name_H-M   'P 1'
#
loop_
_entity.id
_entity.type
_entity.pdbx_description
1 polymer ?
#
loop_
_entity_poly.entity_id
_entity_poly.type
_entity_poly.pdbx_seq_one_letter_code
_entity_poly.pdbx_strand_id
1 'polypeptide(L)'
;MAIDPSFSEYNRAATERIRRMNAWSEAELSRRVGEHWTAAMTLAPLAFWDRRVLFVLDGTERNGELYLPQIDTTVNDLALPLWAAIPPREAQRLAL
;
A
#
# COMPACT_ATOMS: atom_id res chain seq x y z
N MET A 1 8.12 12.09 -23.76
CA MET A 1 8.85 12.13 -22.48
C MET A 1 9.25 10.71 -22.14
N ALA A 2 10.54 10.41 -22.00
CA ALA A 2 10.97 9.07 -21.60
C ALA A 2 10.62 8.87 -20.13
N ILE A 3 9.99 7.74 -19.80
CA ILE A 3 9.75 7.34 -18.41
C ILE A 3 11.07 6.82 -17.86
N ASP A 4 11.51 7.36 -16.72
CA ASP A 4 12.72 6.88 -16.04
C ASP A 4 12.49 5.44 -15.52
N PRO A 5 13.24 4.42 -15.99
CA PRO A 5 13.02 3.04 -15.59
C PRO A 5 13.39 2.74 -14.12
N SER A 6 14.04 3.69 -13.42
CA SER A 6 14.47 3.53 -12.01
C SER A 6 13.32 3.20 -11.05
N PHE A 7 12.07 3.53 -11.40
CA PHE A 7 10.90 3.18 -10.59
C PHE A 7 10.81 1.68 -10.29
N SER A 8 11.26 0.82 -11.21
CA SER A 8 11.23 -0.63 -11.03
C SER A 8 12.18 -1.09 -9.93
N GLU A 9 13.36 -0.45 -9.82
CA GLU A 9 14.33 -0.72 -8.78
C GLU A 9 13.87 -0.18 -7.43
N TYR A 10 13.31 1.03 -7.40
CA TYR A 10 12.74 1.62 -6.19
C TYR A 10 11.57 0.80 -5.64
N ASN A 11 10.67 0.33 -6.51
CA ASN A 11 9.57 -0.53 -6.13
C ASN A 11 10.09 -1.85 -5.54
N ARG A 12 11.05 -2.50 -6.20
CA ARG A 12 11.67 -3.73 -5.68
C ARG A 12 12.31 -3.52 -4.31
N ALA A 13 13.08 -2.45 -4.14
CA ALA A 13 13.71 -2.12 -2.87
C ALA A 13 12.68 -1.84 -1.76
N ALA A 14 11.56 -1.19 -2.08
CA ALA A 14 10.45 -0.97 -1.16
C ALA A 14 9.76 -2.29 -0.78
N THR A 15 9.45 -3.16 -1.74
CA THR A 15 8.86 -4.49 -1.48
C THR A 15 9.78 -5.32 -0.57
N GLU A 16 11.09 -5.30 -0.80
CA GLU A 16 12.05 -6.00 0.08
C GLU A 16 12.07 -5.44 1.50
N ARG A 17 11.87 -4.12 1.68
CA ARG A 17 11.70 -3.53 3.04
C ARG A 17 10.45 -4.08 3.72
N ILE A 18 9.33 -4.18 3.00
CA ILE A 18 8.08 -4.72 3.54
C ILE A 18 8.24 -6.20 3.89
N ARG A 19 8.88 -7.00 3.03
CA ARG A 19 9.18 -8.42 3.31
C ARG A 19 9.97 -8.63 4.59
N ARG A 20 10.98 -7.77 4.85
CA ARG A 20 11.76 -7.83 6.09
C ARG A 20 10.93 -7.56 7.35
N MET A 21 9.81 -6.85 7.24
CA MET A 21 8.92 -6.63 8.38
C MET A 21 8.25 -7.93 8.85
N ASN A 22 8.20 -9.01 8.05
CA ASN A 22 7.65 -10.29 8.49
C ASN A 22 8.37 -10.86 9.73
N ALA A 23 9.65 -10.53 9.91
CA ALA A 23 10.43 -10.90 11.09
C ALA A 23 10.11 -10.07 12.34
N TRP A 24 9.36 -8.96 12.20
CA TRP A 24 9.03 -8.08 13.31
C TRP A 24 8.04 -8.75 14.26
N SER A 25 8.19 -8.47 15.54
CA SER A 25 7.24 -8.80 16.60
C SER A 25 5.96 -7.96 16.50
N GLU A 26 4.91 -8.41 17.18
CA GLU A 26 3.65 -7.67 17.25
C GLU A 26 3.82 -6.30 17.94
N ALA A 27 4.73 -6.20 18.92
CA ALA A 27 5.06 -4.94 19.58
C ALA A 27 5.73 -3.94 18.62
N GLU A 28 6.66 -4.40 17.78
CA GLU A 28 7.28 -3.56 16.75
C GLU A 28 6.26 -3.10 15.71
N LEU A 29 5.35 -3.98 15.30
CA LEU A 29 4.26 -3.66 14.37
C LEU A 29 3.25 -2.67 14.95
N SER A 30 3.02 -2.73 16.26
CA SER A 30 2.10 -1.84 16.98
C SER A 30 2.75 -0.51 17.37
N ARG A 31 4.04 -0.31 17.07
CA ARG A 31 4.74 0.95 17.37
C ARG A 31 4.10 2.10 16.61
N ARG A 32 3.79 3.19 17.32
CA ARG A 32 3.29 4.42 16.69
C ARG A 32 4.37 5.07 15.83
N VAL A 33 3.97 5.49 14.63
CA VAL A 33 4.80 6.23 13.64
C VAL A 33 4.20 7.60 13.30
N GLY A 34 3.06 7.93 13.90
CA GLY A 34 2.38 9.22 13.83
C GLY A 34 1.31 9.29 14.92
N GLU A 35 0.52 10.37 14.94
CA GLU A 35 -0.50 10.59 15.97
C GLU A 35 -1.53 9.44 16.03
N HIS A 36 -2.00 9.00 14.87
CA HIS A 36 -3.01 7.95 14.75
C HIS A 36 -2.53 6.68 14.04
N TRP A 37 -1.24 6.60 13.68
CA TRP A 37 -0.70 5.53 12.84
C TRP A 37 0.26 4.64 13.61
N THR A 38 0.10 3.32 13.47
CA THR A 38 1.11 2.31 13.82
C THR A 38 1.86 1.86 12.57
N ALA A 39 3.02 1.23 12.76
CA ALA A 39 3.78 0.66 11.64
C ALA A 39 2.98 -0.37 10.84
N ALA A 40 2.10 -1.15 11.47
CA ALA A 40 1.23 -2.08 10.76
C ALA A 40 0.10 -1.38 10.00
N MET A 41 -0.49 -0.34 10.59
CA MET A 41 -1.58 0.40 9.95
C MET A 41 -1.18 1.02 8.62
N THR A 42 0.09 1.41 8.44
CA THR A 42 0.56 1.98 7.16
C THR A 42 0.61 0.95 6.03
N LEU A 43 0.63 -0.36 6.33
CA LEU A 43 0.66 -1.41 5.33
C LEU A 43 -0.69 -1.60 4.63
N ALA A 44 -1.79 -1.38 5.33
CA ALA A 44 -3.14 -1.49 4.77
C ALA A 44 -3.42 -0.50 3.62
N PRO A 45 -3.18 0.81 3.74
CA PRO A 45 -3.35 1.73 2.62
C PRO A 45 -2.32 1.48 1.50
N LEU A 46 -1.10 1.03 1.80
CA LEU A 46 -0.15 0.61 0.76
C LEU A 46 -0.74 -0.51 -0.10
N ALA A 47 -1.29 -1.53 0.54
CA ALA A 47 -1.98 -2.66 -0.09
C ALA A 47 -3.20 -2.23 -0.93
N PHE A 48 -3.93 -1.20 -0.49
CA PHE A 48 -5.04 -0.62 -1.24
C PHE A 48 -4.56 0.09 -2.51
N TRP A 49 -3.56 0.96 -2.39
CA TRP A 49 -3.06 1.75 -3.52
C TRP A 49 -2.36 0.88 -4.56
N ASP A 50 -1.67 -0.18 -4.15
CA ASP A 50 -1.09 -1.17 -5.07
C ASP A 50 -2.18 -1.86 -5.90
N ARG A 51 -3.25 -2.33 -5.26
CA ARG A 51 -4.42 -2.92 -5.97
C ARG A 51 -5.12 -1.91 -6.88
N ARG A 52 -5.18 -0.63 -6.50
CA ARG A 52 -5.73 0.44 -7.35
C ARG A 52 -4.88 0.60 -8.62
N VAL A 53 -3.56 0.49 -8.54
CA VAL A 53 -2.68 0.52 -9.72
C VAL A 53 -2.96 -0.68 -10.63
N LEU A 54 -3.06 -1.89 -10.08
CA LEU A 54 -3.42 -3.08 -10.87
C LEU A 54 -4.78 -2.90 -11.56
N PHE A 55 -5.79 -2.39 -10.85
CA PHE A 55 -7.11 -2.10 -11.42
C PHE A 55 -7.06 -1.08 -12.56
N VAL A 56 -6.19 -0.07 -12.46
CA VAL A 56 -5.92 0.89 -13.54
C VAL A 56 -5.27 0.22 -14.75
N LEU A 57 -4.27 -0.62 -14.52
CA LEU A 57 -3.57 -1.33 -15.60
C LEU A 57 -4.52 -2.27 -16.33
N ASP A 58 -5.28 -3.09 -15.60
CA ASP A 58 -6.28 -4.00 -16.17
C ASP A 58 -7.38 -3.26 -16.94
N GLY A 59 -7.84 -2.13 -16.40
CA GLY A 59 -8.83 -1.28 -17.09
C GLY A 59 -8.26 -0.65 -18.36
N THR A 60 -7.01 -0.20 -18.31
CA THR A 60 -6.32 0.42 -19.44
C THR A 60 -6.09 -0.57 -20.57
N GLU A 61 -5.63 -1.78 -20.24
CA GLU A 61 -5.46 -2.86 -21.21
C GLU A 61 -6.78 -3.24 -21.88
N ARG A 62 -7.84 -3.43 -21.09
CA ARG A 62 -9.17 -3.83 -21.61
C ARG A 62 -9.80 -2.77 -22.51
N ASN A 63 -9.63 -1.49 -22.19
CA ASN A 63 -10.28 -0.40 -22.92
C ASN A 63 -9.47 0.08 -24.13
N GLY A 64 -8.16 -0.25 -24.19
CA GLY A 64 -7.25 0.30 -25.20
C GLY A 64 -6.94 1.79 -24.99
N GLU A 65 -7.37 2.37 -23.86
CA GLU A 65 -7.14 3.76 -23.47
C GLU A 65 -6.98 3.87 -21.95
N LEU A 66 -6.35 4.95 -21.49
CA LEU A 66 -6.07 5.18 -20.07
C LEU A 66 -7.36 5.16 -19.24
N TYR A 67 -7.46 4.20 -18.32
CA TYR A 67 -8.57 4.09 -17.37
C TYR A 67 -8.15 4.60 -15.99
N LEU A 68 -8.85 5.61 -15.45
CA LEU A 68 -8.56 6.19 -14.14
C LEU A 68 -9.82 6.21 -13.26
N PRO A 69 -9.89 5.39 -12.20
CA PRO A 69 -10.97 5.48 -11.25
C PRO A 69 -10.86 6.77 -10.43
N GLN A 70 -12.00 7.39 -10.16
CA GLN A 70 -12.13 8.60 -9.34
C GLN A 70 -12.02 8.24 -7.86
N ILE A 71 -10.79 8.05 -7.40
CA ILE A 71 -10.46 7.78 -5.99
C ILE A 71 -9.43 8.83 -5.58
N ASP A 72 -9.81 9.65 -4.59
CA ASP A 72 -8.99 10.71 -4.04
C ASP A 72 -8.23 10.26 -2.78
N THR A 73 -7.16 10.97 -2.42
CA THR A 73 -6.32 10.64 -1.27
C THR A 73 -7.01 10.83 0.07
N THR A 74 -8.12 11.57 0.14
CA THR A 74 -9.01 11.65 1.31
C THR A 74 -9.46 10.29 1.83
N VAL A 75 -9.46 9.24 1.00
CA VAL A 75 -9.75 7.87 1.43
C VAL A 75 -8.80 7.41 2.56
N ASN A 76 -7.56 7.89 2.59
CA ASN A 76 -6.59 7.50 3.62
C ASN A 76 -7.06 7.94 5.02
N ASP A 77 -7.65 9.13 5.13
CA ASP A 77 -8.14 9.69 6.38
C ASP A 77 -9.52 9.12 6.73
N LEU A 78 -10.41 9.04 5.75
CA LEU A 78 -11.77 8.52 5.95
C LEU A 78 -11.77 7.03 6.36
N ALA A 79 -10.83 6.25 5.82
CA ALA A 79 -10.72 4.83 6.12
C ALA A 79 -9.80 4.54 7.31
N LEU A 80 -9.27 5.55 8.02
CA LEU A 80 -8.39 5.35 9.17
C LEU A 80 -8.95 4.39 10.23
N PRO A 81 -10.25 4.45 10.63
CA PRO A 81 -10.81 3.47 11.55
C PRO A 81 -10.83 2.04 10.99
N LEU A 82 -10.98 1.92 9.66
CA LEU A 82 -10.95 0.62 8.97
C LEU A 82 -9.53 0.06 8.93
N TRP A 83 -8.53 0.89 8.64
CA TRP A 83 -7.12 0.50 8.68
C TRP A 83 -6.69 0.07 10.09
N ALA A 84 -7.17 0.79 11.12
CA ALA A 84 -6.90 0.46 12.52
C ALA A 84 -7.52 -0.88 12.97
N ALA A 85 -8.61 -1.32 12.33
CA ALA A 85 -9.29 -2.56 12.67
C ALA A 85 -8.59 -3.81 12.09
N ILE A 86 -7.67 -3.65 11.13
CA ILE A 86 -6.97 -4.78 10.51
C ILE A 86 -5.89 -5.29 11.47
N PRO A 87 -5.87 -6.60 11.80
CA PRO A 87 -4.82 -7.18 12.63
C PRO A 87 -3.43 -6.94 12.01
N PRO A 88 -2.38 -6.66 12.79
CA PRO A 88 -1.07 -6.32 12.24
C PRO A 88 -0.51 -7.33 11.24
N ARG A 89 -0.66 -8.63 11.53
CA ARG A 89 -0.22 -9.71 10.63
C ARG A 89 -1.00 -9.77 9.33
N GLU A 90 -2.28 -9.43 9.38
CA GLU A 90 -3.13 -9.38 8.19
C GLU A 90 -2.76 -8.17 7.32
N ALA A 91 -2.46 -7.02 7.92
CA ALA A 91 -1.97 -5.86 7.19
C ALA A 91 -0.65 -6.16 6.44
N GLN A 92 0.27 -6.91 7.06
CA GLN A 92 1.48 -7.40 6.39
C GLN A 92 1.18 -8.33 5.21
N ARG A 93 0.29 -9.31 5.43
CA ARG A 93 -0.12 -10.26 4.40
C ARG A 93 -0.77 -9.57 3.20
N LEU A 94 -1.56 -8.52 3.44
CA LEU A 94 -2.26 -7.80 2.38
C LEU A 94 -1.33 -6.93 1.51
N ALA A 95 -0.21 -6.47 2.07
CA ALA A 95 0.75 -5.56 1.43
C ALA A 95 1.86 -6.27 0.63
N LEU A 96 1.85 -7.60 0.59
CA LEU A 96 2.78 -8.45 -0.14
C LEU A 96 2.04 -9.36 -1.13
#